data_AF-A0A920G7X3-F1
#
_entry.id   AF-A0A920G7X3-F1
#
_cell.length_a   1.000
_cell.length_b   1.000
_cell.length_c   1.000
_cell.angle_alpha   90.00
_cell.angle_beta   90.00
_cell.angle_gamma   90.00
#
_symmetry.space_group_name_H-M   'P 1'
#
loop_
_entity.id
_entity.type
_entity.pdbx_description
1 polymer ?
#
loop_
_entity_poly.entity_id
_entity_poly.type
_entity_poly.pdbx_seq_one_letter_code
_entity_poly.pdbx_strand_id
1 'polypeptide(L)' 'MNILFLCVGNSGRSQIAEGLAKDMLPKSYDIRSADLNQQKCP' A
#
# COMPACT_ATOMS: atom_id res chain seq x y z
N MET A 1 12.57 3.22 -7.62
CA MET A 1 11.38 2.90 -8.45
C MET A 1 10.19 2.87 -7.50
N ASN A 2 9.04 3.44 -7.88
CA ASN A 2 7.93 3.67 -6.95
C ASN A 2 6.76 2.75 -7.26
N ILE A 3 6.17 2.13 -6.23
CA ILE A 3 5.05 1.19 -6.35
C ILE A 3 3.95 1.62 -5.38
N LEU A 4 2.73 1.78 -5.90
CA LEU A 4 1.55 2.13 -5.11
C LEU A 4 0.47 1.05 -5.28
N PHE A 5 0.07 0.42 -4.17
CA PHE A 5 -1.07 -0.49 -4.13
C PHE A 5 -2.34 0.27 -3.75
N LEU A 6 -3.26 0.42 -4.71
CA LEU A 6 -4.52 1.13 -4.53
C LEU A 6 -5.69 0.15 -4.38
N CYS A 7 -6.54 0.40 -3.39
CA CYS A 7 -7.79 -0.34 -3.19
C CYS A 7 -8.96 0.60 -2.87
N VAL A 8 -10.20 0.09 -2.96
CA VAL A 8 -11.41 0.86 -2.62
C VAL A 8 -11.45 1.22 -1.13
N GLY A 9 -10.90 0.36 -0.26
CA GLY A 9 -10.63 0.65 1.16
C GLY A 9 -9.30 0.03 1.58
N ASN A 10 -8.55 0.71 2.45
CA ASN A 10 -7.19 0.33 2.83
C ASN A 10 -7.22 -0.43 4.15
N SER A 11 -8.00 -1.50 4.22
CA SER A 11 -8.20 -2.30 5.44
C SER A 11 -7.84 -3.77 5.27
N GLY A 12 -7.28 -4.16 4.12
CA GLY A 12 -6.92 -5.56 3.87
C GLY A 12 -5.91 -5.74 2.75
N ARG A 13 -6.39 -5.93 1.51
CA ARG A 13 -5.55 -6.39 0.39
C ARG A 13 -4.37 -5.48 0.07
N SER A 14 -4.58 -4.15 0.05
CA SER A 14 -3.54 -3.18 -0.25
C SER A 14 -2.43 -3.14 0.82
N GLN A 15 -2.77 -3.33 2.10
CA GLN A 15 -1.78 -3.38 3.19
C GLN A 15 -0.97 -4.68 3.17
N ILE A 16 -1.63 -5.82 2.92
CA ILE A 16 -0.94 -7.12 2.79
C ILE A 16 0.03 -7.08 1.60
N ALA A 17 -0.39 -6.53 0.46
CA ALA A 17 0.46 -6.37 -0.71
C ALA A 17 1.66 -5.44 -0.44
N GLU A 18 1.47 -4.33 0.27
CA GLU A 18 2.57 -3.44 0.67
C GLU A 18 3.58 -4.16 1.57
N GLY A 19 3.10 -4.86 2.61
CA GLY A 19 3.97 -5.58 3.55
C GLY A 19 4.76 -6.70 2.86
N LEU A 20 4.09 -7.50 2.03
CA LEU A 20 4.73 -8.58 1.30
C LEU A 20 5.74 -8.04 0.28
N ALA A 21 5.40 -6.98 -0.45
CA ALA A 21 6.31 -6.38 -1.42
C ALA A 21 7.54 -5.74 -0.75
N LYS A 22 7.40 -5.17 0.45
CA LYS A 22 8.53 -4.66 1.24
C LYS A 22 9.47 -5.76 1.72
N ASP A 23 8.95 -6.96 1.98
CA ASP A 23 9.76 -8.13 2.36
C ASP A 23 10.46 -8.76 1.15
N MET A 24 9.79 -8.82 0.00
CA MET A 24 10.29 -9.49 -1.21
C MET A 24 11.21 -8.60 -2.07
N LEU A 25 11.02 -7.28 -2.08
CA LEU A 25 11.74 -6.38 -2.97
C LEU A 25 12.92 -5.68 -2.29
N PRO A 26 13.97 -5.31 -3.04
CA PRO A 26 15.07 -4.51 -2.51
C PRO A 26 14.58 -3.18 -1.94
N LYS A 27 15.26 -2.68 -0.88
CA LYS A 27 14.93 -1.40 -0.21
C LYS A 27 15.05 -0.15 -1.11
N SER A 28 15.53 -0.29 -2.35
CA SER A 28 15.57 0.77 -3.35
C SER A 28 14.19 1.07 -3.98
N TYR A 29 13.18 0.26 -3.67
CA TYR A 29 11.79 0.51 -4.06
C TYR A 29 11.06 1.27 -2.95
N ASP A 30 10.40 2.39 -3.30
CA ASP A 30 9.45 3.06 -2.41
C ASP A 30 8.07 2.44 -2.64
N ILE A 31 7.58 1.71 -1.65
CA ILE A 31 6.36 0.90 -1.72
C ILE A 31 5.36 1.45 -0.70
N ARG A 32 4.16 1.81 -1.18
CA ARG A 32 3.09 2.39 -0.37
C ARG A 32 1.74 1.77 -0.72
N SER A 33 0.78 1.85 0.19
CA SER A 33 -0.64 1.58 -0.07
C SER A 33 -1.51 2.79 0.20
N ALA A 34 -2.62 2.89 -0.52
CA ALA A 34 -3.63 3.93 -0.33
C ALA A 34 -5.03 3.40 -0.63
N ASP A 35 -6.02 4.15 -0.17
CA ASP A 35 -7.42 3.93 -0.49
C ASP A 35 -8.08 5.10 -1.20
N LEU A 36 -9.03 4.75 -2.06
CA LEU A 36 -9.84 5.71 -2.77
C LEU A 36 -10.85 6.43 -1.86
N ASN A 37 -11.35 5.74 -0.84
CA ASN A 37 -12.39 6.23 0.07
C ASN A 37 -11.84 6.68 1.42
N GLN A 38 -10.61 7.19 1.48
CA GLN A 38 -10.03 7.67 2.73
C GLN A 38 -10.76 8.94 3.21
N GLN A 39 -11.97 8.78 3.72
CA GLN A 39 -12.53 9.66 4.73
C GLN A 39 -11.65 9.47 5.95
N LYS A 40 -10.71 10.39 6.10
CA LYS A 40 -10.09 10.70 7.39
C LYS A 40 -11.23 10.79 8.40
N CYS A 41 -11.35 9.85 9.35
CA CYS A 41 -12.18 10.10 10.52
C CYS A 41 -11.70 11.44 11.11
N PRO A 42 -12.61 12.40 11.38
CA PRO A 42 -12.24 13.68 11.97
C PRO A 42 -11.49 13.49 13.29
#